data_AF-A0ABD8AAE4-F1
#
_entry.id   AF-A0ABD8AAE4-F1
#
_cell.length_a   1.000
_cell.length_b   1.000
_cell.length_c   1.000
_cell.angle_alpha   90.00
_cell.angle_beta   90.00
_cell.angle_gamma   90.00
#
_symmetry.space_group_name_H-M   'P 1'
#
loop_
_entity.id
_entity.type
_entity.pdbx_description
1 polymer ?
#
loop_
_entity_poly.entity_id
_entity_poly.type
_entity_poly.pdbx_seq_one_letter_code
_entity_poly.pdbx_strand_id
1 'polypeptide(L)'
;MHTPHTTCPSCHEEVFLDELVGGRCPLCGYSLDEDDGTCSEYEETLERSDLGWMIFQYFVFKQFCSEGAAPLQVMQVLSRYEDLAQCNTADAEKMQFTLEVSMSRWERLLPKRCAKCGRIFFQGGKAVISGDLSSPEHKRTYICPSC
;
A
#
# COMPACT_ATOMS: atom_id res chain seq x y z
N MET A 1 12.41 23.15 -54.26
CA MET A 1 12.97 22.83 -52.94
C MET A 1 11.78 22.78 -51.99
N HIS A 2 11.52 21.65 -51.33
CA HIS A 2 10.38 21.55 -50.40
C HIS A 2 10.86 22.10 -49.06
N THR A 3 10.23 23.16 -48.56
CA THR A 3 10.49 23.71 -47.23
C THR A 3 10.11 22.66 -46.19
N PRO A 4 10.97 22.43 -45.17
CA PRO A 4 10.67 21.45 -44.14
C PRO A 4 9.44 21.91 -43.34
N HIS A 5 8.42 21.05 -43.31
CA HIS A 5 7.15 21.28 -42.64
C HIS A 5 6.83 20.09 -41.74
N THR A 6 6.03 20.34 -40.71
CA THR A 6 5.50 19.34 -39.78
C THR A 6 4.03 19.63 -39.52
N THR A 7 3.28 18.67 -38.98
CA THR A 7 1.89 18.87 -38.59
C THR A 7 1.81 19.12 -37.09
N CYS A 8 1.13 20.18 -36.66
CA CYS A 8 0.97 20.45 -35.23
C CYS A 8 0.11 19.34 -34.58
N PRO A 9 0.56 18.70 -33.49
CA PRO A 9 -0.20 17.64 -32.83
C PRO A 9 -1.46 18.14 -32.12
N SER A 10 -1.58 19.45 -31.86
CA SER A 10 -2.72 20.04 -31.16
C SER A 10 -3.83 20.50 -32.11
N CYS A 11 -3.50 21.28 -33.15
CA CYS A 11 -4.51 21.81 -34.08
C CYS A 11 -4.55 21.08 -35.43
N HIS A 12 -3.67 20.11 -35.65
CA HIS A 12 -3.56 19.29 -36.86
C HIS A 12 -3.34 20.06 -38.17
N GLU A 13 -2.94 21.32 -38.06
CA GLU A 13 -2.60 22.15 -39.21
C GLU A 13 -1.14 21.94 -39.61
N GLU A 14 -0.84 22.12 -40.90
CA GLU A 14 0.53 22.14 -41.40
C GLU A 14 1.25 23.41 -40.91
N VAL A 15 2.45 23.23 -40.37
CA VAL A 15 3.30 24.30 -39.84
C VAL A 15 4.68 24.19 -40.46
N PHE A 16 5.21 25.31 -40.93
CA PHE A 16 6.56 25.39 -41.48
C PHE A 16 7.55 25.73 -40.36
N LEU A 17 8.69 25.03 -40.33
CA LEU A 17 9.64 25.14 -39.21
C LEU A 17 10.31 26.53 -39.13
N ASP A 18 10.37 27.25 -40.25
CA ASP A 18 10.89 28.63 -40.35
C ASP A 18 9.90 29.71 -39.88
N GLU A 19 8.61 29.38 -39.77
CA GLU A 19 7.57 30.29 -39.29
C GLU A 19 7.33 30.18 -37.77
N LEU A 20 8.03 29.26 -37.09
CA LEU A 20 7.90 29.08 -35.65
C LEU A 20 8.46 30.28 -34.89
N VAL A 21 7.64 30.87 -34.03
CA VAL A 21 8.05 31.94 -33.13
C VAL A 21 8.38 31.33 -31.77
N GLY A 22 9.68 31.17 -31.49
CA GLY A 22 10.15 30.57 -30.23
C GLY A 22 9.67 29.13 -30.04
N GLY A 23 9.71 28.32 -31.11
CA GLY A 23 9.35 26.90 -31.05
C GLY A 23 7.86 26.59 -31.03
N ARG A 24 7.00 27.59 -31.16
CA ARG A 24 5.55 27.43 -30.99
C ARG A 24 4.81 27.48 -32.31
N CYS A 25 3.75 26.69 -32.42
CA CYS A 25 2.79 26.76 -33.52
C CYS A 25 2.17 28.17 -33.58
N PRO A 26 2.21 28.87 -34.73
CA PRO A 26 1.70 30.23 -34.84
C PRO A 26 0.16 30.32 -34.72
N LEU A 27 -0.55 29.22 -34.94
CA LEU A 27 -2.01 29.20 -34.93
C LEU A 27 -2.60 28.93 -33.54
N CYS A 28 -2.00 28.03 -32.77
CA CYS A 28 -2.54 27.62 -31.46
C CYS A 28 -1.60 27.85 -30.28
N GLY A 29 -0.33 28.22 -30.53
CA GLY A 29 0.66 28.48 -29.48
C GLY A 29 1.27 27.22 -28.84
N TYR A 30 0.91 26.03 -29.32
CA TYR A 30 1.48 24.75 -28.86
C TYR A 30 3.00 24.72 -29.06
N SER A 31 3.74 24.38 -28.01
CA SER A 31 5.20 24.28 -28.06
C SER A 31 5.62 22.99 -28.74
N LEU A 32 6.30 23.09 -29.89
CA LEU A 32 6.92 21.97 -30.57
C LEU A 32 8.32 21.66 -30.02
N ASP A 33 8.87 22.56 -29.21
CA ASP A 33 10.17 22.42 -28.53
C ASP A 33 10.10 21.57 -27.25
N GLU A 34 8.93 21.05 -26.87
CA GLU A 34 8.73 20.23 -25.64
C GLU A 34 8.62 18.72 -25.94
N ASP A 35 9.46 18.22 -26.85
CA ASP A 35 9.82 16.79 -26.91
C ASP A 35 11.28 16.59 -26.45
N ASP A 36 11.66 17.26 -25.35
CA ASP A 36 12.93 17.02 -24.68
C ASP A 36 12.68 16.30 -23.34
N GLY A 37 12.22 15.05 -23.44
CA GLY A 37 12.72 13.89 -22.69
C GLY A 37 13.12 14.00 -21.21
N THR A 38 12.64 14.97 -20.42
CA THR A 38 13.07 15.16 -19.02
C THR A 38 11.95 15.57 -18.05
N CYS A 39 10.72 15.12 -18.30
CA CYS A 39 9.62 15.26 -17.34
C CYS A 39 8.88 13.94 -17.01
N SER A 40 9.46 12.74 -17.20
CA SER A 40 8.78 11.49 -16.82
C SER A 40 9.52 10.53 -15.89
N GLU A 41 10.83 10.67 -15.62
CA GLU A 41 11.54 9.60 -14.89
C GLU A 41 11.16 9.51 -13.39
N TYR A 42 10.67 10.59 -12.79
CA TYR A 42 10.20 10.61 -11.39
C TYR A 42 8.67 10.61 -11.24
N GLU A 43 7.92 10.72 -12.34
CA GLU A 43 6.45 10.62 -12.31
C GLU A 43 5.96 9.23 -12.76
N GLU A 44 6.81 8.43 -13.41
CA GLU A 44 6.54 7.05 -13.83
C GLU A 44 6.95 5.99 -12.78
N THR A 45 7.53 6.39 -11.63
CA THR A 45 8.02 5.44 -10.61
C THR A 45 7.00 5.09 -9.51
N LEU A 46 5.90 5.83 -9.38
CA LEU A 46 4.81 5.55 -8.44
C LEU A 46 3.48 5.94 -9.06
N GLU A 47 2.68 4.97 -9.49
CA GLU A 47 1.31 5.27 -9.90
C GLU A 47 0.51 5.79 -8.70
N ARG A 48 -0.49 6.63 -8.94
CA ARG A 48 -1.38 7.15 -7.87
C ARG A 48 -2.06 6.02 -7.07
N SER A 49 -2.20 4.85 -7.68
CA SER A 49 -2.61 3.56 -7.10
C SER A 49 -1.65 3.06 -6.02
N ASP A 50 -0.34 3.14 -6.28
CA ASP A 50 0.72 2.58 -5.43
C ASP A 50 0.90 3.35 -4.14
N LEU A 51 0.71 4.68 -4.20
CA LEU A 51 0.77 5.53 -3.01
C LEU A 51 -0.29 5.13 -1.98
N GLY A 52 -1.52 4.84 -2.42
CA GLY A 52 -2.60 4.41 -1.54
C GLY A 52 -2.27 3.10 -0.83
N TRP A 53 -1.71 2.16 -1.56
CA TRP A 53 -1.25 0.87 -1.03
C TRP A 53 -0.10 1.02 -0.04
N MET A 54 0.91 1.82 -0.35
CA MET A 54 2.01 2.12 0.57
C MET A 54 1.54 2.77 1.87
N ILE A 55 0.62 3.73 1.79
CA ILE A 55 0.03 4.38 2.96
C ILE A 55 -0.69 3.35 3.83
N PHE A 56 -1.51 2.48 3.21
CA PHE A 56 -2.19 1.40 3.90
C PHE A 56 -1.22 0.45 4.60
N GLN A 57 -0.21 -0.06 3.88
CA GLN A 57 0.82 -0.94 4.43
C GLN A 57 1.52 -0.29 5.62
N TYR A 58 1.89 0.98 5.51
CA TYR A 58 2.54 1.73 6.60
C TYR A 58 1.65 1.81 7.84
N PHE A 59 0.37 2.17 7.69
CA PHE A 59 -0.54 2.29 8.84
C PHE A 59 -0.79 0.95 9.51
N VAL A 60 -1.03 -0.11 8.74
CA VAL A 60 -1.20 -1.47 9.25
C VAL A 60 0.07 -1.94 9.98
N PHE A 61 1.23 -1.74 9.35
CA PHE A 61 2.52 -2.10 9.93
C PHE A 61 2.77 -1.38 11.25
N LYS A 62 2.62 -0.05 11.25
CA LYS A 62 2.81 0.79 12.43
C LYS A 62 1.85 0.41 13.55
N GLN A 63 0.57 0.20 13.23
CA GLN A 63 -0.45 -0.17 14.21
C GLN A 63 -0.09 -1.49 14.90
N PHE A 64 0.11 -2.57 14.14
CA PHE A 64 0.39 -3.88 14.74
C PHE A 64 1.76 -3.95 15.42
N CYS A 65 2.78 -3.28 14.89
CA CYS A 65 4.07 -3.20 15.57
C CYS A 65 3.97 -2.43 16.89
N SER A 66 3.16 -1.36 16.95
CA SER A 66 2.91 -0.63 18.20
C SER A 66 2.18 -1.46 19.26
N GLU A 67 1.34 -2.41 18.82
CA GLU A 67 0.67 -3.41 19.66
C GLU A 67 1.59 -4.57 20.10
N GLY A 68 2.84 -4.58 19.62
CA GLY A 68 3.87 -5.55 19.96
C GLY A 68 3.91 -6.79 19.07
N ALA A 69 3.31 -6.75 17.88
CA ALA A 69 3.45 -7.80 16.86
C ALA A 69 4.86 -7.81 16.28
N ALA A 70 5.33 -8.99 15.86
CA ALA A 70 6.61 -9.12 15.19
C ALA A 70 6.52 -8.56 13.74
N PRO A 71 7.45 -7.68 13.31
CA PRO A 71 7.42 -7.08 11.97
C PRO A 71 7.27 -8.10 10.83
N LEU A 72 7.98 -9.22 10.92
CA LEU A 72 7.91 -10.28 9.91
C LEU A 72 6.51 -10.89 9.79
N GLN A 73 5.78 -11.06 10.90
CA GLN A 73 4.42 -11.61 10.85
C GLN A 73 3.47 -10.60 10.21
N VAL A 74 3.63 -9.30 10.50
CA VAL A 74 2.80 -8.26 9.89
C VAL A 74 3.04 -8.18 8.38
N MET A 75 4.30 -8.27 7.93
CA MET A 75 4.63 -8.32 6.50
C MET A 75 4.03 -9.55 5.81
N GLN A 76 4.01 -10.71 6.47
CA GLN A 76 3.36 -11.91 5.94
C GLN A 76 1.84 -11.74 5.79
N VAL A 77 1.20 -11.03 6.72
CA VAL A 77 -0.23 -10.70 6.61
C VAL A 77 -0.48 -9.74 5.45
N LEU A 78 0.34 -8.68 5.31
CA LEU A 78 0.22 -7.71 4.22
C LEU A 78 0.42 -8.34 2.84
N SER A 79 1.45 -9.18 2.67
CA SER A 79 1.71 -9.91 1.42
C SER A 79 0.55 -10.83 1.06
N ARG A 80 0.00 -11.58 2.02
CA ARG A 80 -1.17 -12.42 1.77
C ARG A 80 -2.40 -11.61 1.37
N TYR A 81 -2.61 -10.44 1.98
CA TYR A 81 -3.71 -9.56 1.63
C TYR A 81 -3.55 -9.03 0.20
N GLU A 82 -2.32 -8.64 -0.17
CA GLU A 82 -1.99 -8.19 -1.53
C GLU A 82 -2.31 -9.24 -2.58
N ASP A 83 -1.85 -10.48 -2.38
CA ASP A 83 -2.09 -11.61 -3.29
C ASP A 83 -3.60 -11.84 -3.50
N LEU A 84 -4.38 -11.76 -2.41
CA LEU A 84 -5.84 -11.90 -2.46
C LEU A 84 -6.49 -10.72 -3.18
N ALA A 85 -6.06 -9.49 -2.88
CA ALA A 85 -6.63 -8.28 -3.47
C ALA A 85 -6.39 -8.21 -4.99
N GLN A 86 -5.26 -8.72 -5.48
CA GLN A 86 -4.96 -8.81 -6.91
C GLN A 86 -5.84 -9.82 -7.64
N CYS A 87 -6.25 -10.91 -6.97
CA CYS A 87 -7.06 -11.96 -7.59
C CYS A 87 -8.57 -11.67 -7.48
N ASN A 88 -9.04 -11.32 -6.28
CA ASN A 88 -10.45 -11.05 -5.98
C ASN A 88 -10.59 -10.21 -4.70
N THR A 89 -11.07 -8.98 -4.86
CA THR A 89 -11.27 -8.03 -3.74
C THR A 89 -12.24 -8.56 -2.67
N ALA A 90 -13.27 -9.32 -3.06
CA ALA A 90 -14.24 -9.89 -2.12
C ALA A 90 -13.65 -10.99 -1.22
N ASP A 91 -12.54 -11.61 -1.62
CA ASP A 91 -11.83 -12.60 -0.81
C ASP A 91 -10.83 -11.92 0.14
N ALA A 92 -10.23 -10.81 -0.29
CA ALA A 92 -9.38 -9.98 0.55
C ALA A 92 -10.15 -9.40 1.75
N GLU A 93 -11.39 -8.93 1.54
CA GLU A 93 -12.25 -8.41 2.62
C GLU A 93 -12.58 -9.44 3.70
N LYS A 94 -12.58 -10.73 3.35
CA LYS A 94 -12.87 -11.85 4.26
C LYS A 94 -11.60 -12.48 4.85
N MET A 95 -10.43 -11.93 4.55
CA MET A 95 -9.17 -12.46 5.02
C MET A 95 -9.08 -12.37 6.54
N GLN A 96 -9.11 -13.53 7.21
CA GLN A 96 -8.81 -13.60 8.63
C GLN A 96 -7.30 -13.68 8.86
N PHE A 97 -6.83 -12.91 9.82
CA PHE A 97 -5.44 -12.97 10.26
C PHE A 97 -5.34 -13.32 11.73
N THR A 98 -4.16 -13.76 12.12
CA THR A 98 -3.81 -14.10 13.49
C THR A 98 -2.35 -13.72 13.70
N LEU A 99 -2.11 -12.72 14.55
CA LEU A 99 -0.79 -12.17 14.84
C LEU A 99 -0.42 -12.45 16.28
N GLU A 100 0.76 -13.03 16.50
CA GLU A 100 1.31 -13.16 17.85
C GLU A 100 1.90 -11.83 18.30
N VAL A 101 1.54 -11.41 19.51
CA VAL A 101 1.95 -10.14 20.10
C VAL A 101 2.64 -10.34 21.43
N SER A 102 3.62 -9.48 21.69
CA SER A 102 4.35 -9.47 22.95
C SER A 102 3.43 -9.07 24.10
N MET A 103 3.42 -9.87 25.16
CA MET A 103 2.72 -9.51 26.39
C MET A 103 3.45 -8.39 27.13
N SER A 104 2.69 -7.38 27.56
CA SER A 104 3.20 -6.32 28.44
C SER A 104 3.57 -6.89 29.83
N ARG A 105 4.39 -6.16 30.59
CA ARG A 105 4.83 -6.62 31.92
C ARG A 105 3.65 -6.85 32.88
N TRP A 106 2.64 -5.98 32.82
CA TRP A 106 1.42 -6.09 33.60
C TRP A 106 0.56 -7.27 33.17
N GLU A 107 0.42 -7.47 31.86
CA GLU A 107 -0.30 -8.64 31.33
C GLU A 107 0.33 -9.93 31.85
N ARG A 108 1.67 -10.03 31.88
CA ARG A 108 2.37 -11.24 32.36
C ARG A 108 2.11 -11.60 33.83
N LEU A 109 1.68 -10.65 34.66
CA LEU A 109 1.44 -10.88 36.09
C LEU A 109 -0.01 -11.28 36.40
N LEU A 110 -0.96 -10.95 35.52
CA LEU A 110 -2.38 -11.19 35.75
C LEU A 110 -2.80 -12.59 35.27
N PRO A 111 -3.73 -13.26 35.99
CA PRO A 111 -4.33 -14.51 35.51
C PRO A 111 -5.07 -14.27 34.20
N LYS A 112 -4.81 -15.13 33.21
CA LYS A 112 -5.46 -15.07 31.90
C LYS A 112 -6.26 -16.33 31.64
N ARG A 113 -7.36 -16.20 30.90
CA ARG A 113 -8.15 -17.34 30.45
C ARG A 113 -7.76 -17.70 29.01
N CYS A 114 -7.42 -18.96 28.78
CA CYS A 114 -7.09 -19.46 27.45
C CYS A 114 -8.31 -19.42 26.53
N ALA A 115 -8.18 -18.83 25.35
CA ALA A 115 -9.24 -18.75 24.35
C ALA A 115 -9.58 -20.12 23.72
N LYS A 116 -8.61 -21.05 23.66
CA LYS A 116 -8.81 -22.39 23.08
C LYS A 116 -9.45 -23.39 24.06
N CYS A 117 -8.87 -23.52 25.27
CA CYS A 117 -9.27 -24.57 26.23
C CYS A 117 -9.99 -24.03 27.48
N GLY A 118 -10.10 -22.70 27.64
CA GLY A 118 -10.81 -22.08 28.75
C GLY A 118 -10.09 -22.11 30.11
N ARG A 119 -8.93 -22.77 30.22
CA ARG A 119 -8.15 -22.86 31.48
C ARG A 119 -7.52 -21.53 31.86
N ILE A 120 -7.40 -21.28 33.16
CA ILE A 120 -6.69 -20.11 33.70
C ILE A 120 -5.20 -20.44 33.80
N PHE A 121 -4.35 -19.52 33.35
CA PHE A 121 -2.90 -19.63 33.47
C PHE A 121 -2.30 -18.30 33.95
N PHE A 122 -1.21 -18.40 34.71
CA PHE A 122 -0.52 -17.25 35.30
C PHE A 122 0.80 -16.91 34.59
N GLN A 123 1.51 -17.93 34.08
CA GLN A 123 2.81 -17.77 33.44
C GLN A 123 2.87 -18.50 32.11
N GLY A 124 3.79 -18.04 31.25
CA GLY A 124 3.95 -18.55 29.89
C GLY A 124 2.77 -18.19 28.99
N GLY A 125 2.63 -18.97 27.90
CA GLY A 125 1.62 -18.74 26.88
C GLY A 125 1.96 -17.60 25.94
N LYS A 126 1.03 -17.30 25.02
CA LYS A 126 1.17 -16.25 24.02
C LYS A 126 -0.08 -15.39 23.93
N ALA A 127 0.12 -14.11 23.61
CA ALA A 127 -0.98 -13.20 23.30
C ALA A 127 -1.12 -13.13 21.78
N VAL A 128 -2.37 -13.07 21.33
CA VAL A 128 -2.69 -13.17 19.92
C VAL A 128 -3.77 -12.14 19.59
N ILE A 129 -3.55 -11.40 18.52
CA ILE A 129 -4.56 -10.52 17.92
C ILE A 129 -5.13 -11.24 16.71
N SER A 130 -6.44 -11.38 16.65
CA SER A 130 -7.14 -12.00 15.52
C SER A 130 -8.27 -11.11 15.07
N GLY A 131 -8.50 -11.08 13.76
CA GLY A 131 -9.56 -10.28 13.14
C GLY A 131 -9.47 -10.34 11.62
N ASP A 132 -10.18 -9.41 10.99
CA ASP A 132 -10.20 -9.09 9.58
C ASP A 132 -9.60 -7.70 9.36
N LEU A 133 -8.86 -7.48 8.26
CA LEU A 133 -8.26 -6.16 7.99
C LEU A 133 -9.30 -5.09 7.61
N SER A 134 -10.51 -5.51 7.28
CA SER A 134 -11.64 -4.64 6.95
C SER A 134 -12.31 -4.03 8.18
N SER A 135 -12.12 -4.61 9.37
CA SER A 135 -12.67 -4.11 10.63
C SER A 135 -11.59 -3.43 11.48
N PRO A 136 -11.87 -2.26 12.09
CA PRO A 136 -10.94 -1.63 13.01
C PRO A 136 -10.84 -2.35 14.37
N GLU A 137 -11.83 -3.19 14.72
CA GLU A 137 -11.90 -3.84 16.02
C GLU A 137 -11.17 -5.18 16.03
N HIS A 138 -10.05 -5.23 16.73
CA HIS A 138 -9.23 -6.43 16.85
C HIS A 138 -9.25 -6.96 18.27
N LYS A 139 -9.68 -8.21 18.45
CA LYS A 139 -9.76 -8.82 19.77
C LYS A 139 -8.41 -9.43 20.16
N ARG A 140 -7.79 -8.87 21.20
CA ARG A 140 -6.62 -9.46 21.87
C ARG A 140 -7.08 -10.65 22.72
N THR A 141 -6.54 -11.83 22.42
CA THR A 141 -6.83 -13.09 23.11
C THR A 141 -5.55 -13.74 23.61
N TYR A 142 -5.70 -14.73 24.50
CA TYR A 142 -4.57 -15.36 25.18
C TYR A 142 -4.64 -16.87 25.05
N ILE A 143 -3.50 -17.51 24.80
CA ILE A 143 -3.37 -18.96 24.63
C ILE A 143 -2.39 -19.48 25.68
N CYS A 144 -2.82 -20.47 26.47
CA CYS A 144 -1.98 -21.09 27.48
C CYS A 144 -0.86 -21.93 26.84
N PRO A 145 0.26 -22.20 27.53
CA PRO A 145 1.39 -22.94 26.96
C PRO A 145 1.06 -24.38 26.54
N SER A 146 -0.03 -24.97 27.04
CA SER A 146 -0.48 -26.30 26.65
C SER A 146 -1.31 -26.34 25.35
N CYS A 147 -1.48 -25.22 24.63
CA CYS A 147 -2.37 -25.08 23.45
C CYS A 147 -1.72 -24.27 22.33
#